data_AF-A0A2U9IHN8-F1
#
_entry.id   AF-A0A2U9IHN8-F1
#
_cell.length_a   1.000
_cell.length_b   1.000
_cell.length_c   1.000
_cell.angle_alpha   90.00
_cell.angle_beta   90.00
_cell.angle_gamma   90.00
#
_symmetry.space_group_name_H-M   'P 1'
#
loop_
_entity.id
_entity.type
_entity.pdbx_description
1 polymer ?
#
loop_
_entity_poly.entity_id
_entity_poly.type
_entity_poly.pdbx_seq_one_letter_code
_entity_poly.pdbx_strand_id
1 'polypeptide(L)' 'MICRHEEKVPIHCQKEMKYYQKGNFRKIDILRCEDCGEEIYMPMHCNVPMLYVDEDYYPVYELSENEKNEMRKIYGE' A
#
# COMPACT_ATOMS: atom_id res chain seq x y z
N MET A 1 -7.17 17.16 3.53
CA MET A 1 -8.05 16.31 4.34
C MET A 1 -7.61 14.86 4.09
N ILE A 2 -7.09 14.16 5.10
CA ILE A 2 -6.59 12.79 4.94
C ILE A 2 -7.78 11.84 4.99
N CYS A 3 -7.96 11.02 3.95
CA CYS A 3 -8.98 9.98 3.90
C CYS A 3 -8.65 8.88 4.92
N ARG A 4 -9.60 8.57 5.83
CA ARG A 4 -9.48 7.51 6.86
C ARG A 4 -10.35 6.29 6.55
N HIS A 5 -10.75 6.13 5.30
CA HIS A 5 -11.59 5.02 4.88
C HIS A 5 -10.77 3.73 4.88
N GLU A 6 -11.24 2.73 5.61
CA GLU A 6 -10.66 1.41 5.71
C GLU A 6 -11.54 0.43 4.94
N GLU A 7 -10.97 -0.30 3.98
CA GLU A 7 -11.61 -1.44 3.33
C GLU A 7 -10.79 -2.69 3.58
N LYS A 8 -11.48 -3.81 3.69
CA LYS A 8 -10.83 -5.12 3.81
C LYS A 8 -10.25 -5.54 2.46
N VAL A 9 -9.20 -6.34 2.51
CA VAL A 9 -8.65 -6.98 1.32
C VAL A 9 -9.75 -7.88 0.71
N PRO A 10 -9.99 -7.81 -0.61
CA PRO A 10 -10.87 -8.74 -1.31
C PRO A 10 -10.51 -10.20 -1.02
N ILE A 11 -11.53 -10.99 -0.67
CA ILE A 11 -11.39 -12.42 -0.41
C ILE A 11 -11.70 -13.18 -1.70
N HIS A 12 -10.77 -14.03 -2.12
CA HIS A 12 -10.93 -14.98 -3.23
C HIS A 12 -10.41 -16.36 -2.82
N CYS A 13 -11.07 -17.43 -3.27
CA CYS A 13 -10.76 -18.80 -2.82
C CYS A 13 -10.71 -18.95 -1.28
N GLN A 14 -11.57 -18.20 -0.56
CA GLN A 14 -11.65 -18.18 0.91
C GLN A 14 -10.44 -17.57 1.65
N LYS A 15 -9.52 -16.92 0.94
CA LYS A 15 -8.38 -16.21 1.53
C LYS A 15 -8.29 -14.78 0.99
N GLU A 16 -7.62 -13.91 1.72
CA GLU A 16 -7.30 -12.58 1.23
C GLU A 16 -6.36 -12.67 0.02
N MET A 17 -6.67 -11.91 -1.03
CA MET A 17 -5.78 -11.82 -2.19
C MET A 17 -4.49 -11.07 -1.81
N LYS A 18 -3.35 -11.50 -2.35
CA LYS A 18 -2.06 -10.89 -2.00
C LYS A 18 -1.68 -9.76 -2.95
N TYR A 19 -0.96 -8.79 -2.42
CA TYR A 19 -0.42 -7.68 -3.21
C TYR A 19 0.71 -8.14 -4.15
N TYR A 20 0.63 -7.70 -5.40
CA TYR A 20 1.70 -7.84 -6.38
C TYR A 20 1.85 -6.56 -7.20
N GLN A 21 3.09 -6.25 -7.57
CA GLN A 21 3.40 -5.16 -8.49
C GLN A 21 3.85 -5.73 -9.83
N LYS A 22 3.17 -5.35 -10.91
CA LYS A 22 3.51 -5.77 -12.28
C LYS A 22 4.04 -4.62 -13.11
N GLY A 23 4.98 -4.93 -13.99
CA GLY A 23 5.50 -4.02 -15.01
C GLY A 23 6.90 -3.51 -14.71
N ASN A 24 7.68 -3.32 -15.78
CA ASN A 24 9.10 -2.95 -15.70
C ASN A 24 9.29 -1.42 -15.71
N PHE A 25 8.61 -0.72 -16.62
CA PHE A 25 8.72 0.74 -16.78
C PHE A 25 7.57 1.47 -16.09
N ARG A 26 6.35 0.95 -16.23
CA ARG A 26 5.15 1.43 -15.53
C ARG A 26 4.70 0.33 -14.59
N LYS A 27 4.89 0.56 -13.30
CA LYS A 27 4.46 -0.33 -12.22
C LYS A 27 2.96 -0.15 -12.00
N ILE A 28 2.23 -1.25 -11.96
CA ILE A 28 0.80 -1.32 -11.67
C ILE A 28 0.62 -2.26 -10.48
N ASP A 29 -0.16 -1.78 -9.53
CA ASP A 29 -0.46 -2.46 -8.29
C ASP A 29 -1.72 -3.31 -8.49
N ILE A 30 -1.61 -4.60 -8.20
CA ILE A 30 -2.70 -5.58 -8.35
C ILE A 30 -2.81 -6.45 -7.09
N LEU A 31 -3.96 -7.08 -6.95
CA LEU A 31 -4.15 -8.20 -6.03
C LEU A 31 -4.24 -9.49 -6.81
N ARG A 32 -3.57 -10.53 -6.33
CA ARG A 32 -3.56 -11.86 -6.95
C ARG A 32 -3.93 -12.93 -5.93
N CYS A 33 -4.82 -13.84 -6.31
CA CYS A 33 -5.08 -15.04 -5.52
C CYS A 33 -3.93 -16.03 -5.65
N GLU A 34 -3.41 -16.52 -4.54
CA GLU A 34 -2.34 -17.54 -4.56
C GLU A 34 -2.84 -18.93 -4.99
N ASP A 35 -4.11 -19.25 -4.77
CA ASP A 35 -4.64 -20.60 -5.02
C ASP A 35 -4.96 -20.82 -6.51
N CYS A 36 -5.57 -19.84 -7.19
CA CYS A 36 -5.99 -19.96 -8.59
C CYS A 36 -5.25 -19.01 -9.55
N GLY A 37 -4.53 -18.01 -9.03
CA GLY A 37 -3.82 -17.02 -9.82
C GLY A 37 -4.68 -15.89 -10.40
N GLU A 38 -5.97 -15.81 -10.06
CA GLU A 38 -6.87 -14.72 -10.47
C GLU A 38 -6.32 -13.36 -10.03
N GLU A 39 -6.42 -12.35 -10.88
CA GLU A 39 -5.87 -11.01 -10.66
C GLU A 39 -6.94 -9.94 -10.78
N ILE A 40 -6.94 -9.01 -9.82
CA ILE A 40 -7.78 -7.81 -9.87
C ILE A 40 -6.92 -6.57 -9.64
N TYR A 41 -7.39 -5.44 -10.15
CA TYR A 41 -6.75 -4.16 -9.85
C TYR A 41 -6.90 -3.83 -8.37
N MET A 42 -5.89 -3.11 -7.86
CA MET A 42 -5.94 -2.51 -6.54
C MET A 42 -7.24 -1.71 -6.36
N PRO A 43 -8.06 -1.99 -5.33
CA PRO A 43 -9.23 -1.18 -5.02
C PRO A 43 -8.86 0.29 -4.85
N MET A 44 -9.75 1.19 -5.27
CA MET A 44 -9.51 2.62 -5.21
C MET A 44 -10.57 3.29 -4.34
N HIS A 45 -10.13 4.22 -3.52
CA HIS A 45 -11.01 5.10 -2.77
C HIS A 45 -10.54 6.55 -2.94
N CYS A 46 -11.44 7.52 -3.06
CA CYS A 46 -11.08 8.92 -3.37
C CYS A 46 -10.13 9.09 -4.59
N ASN A 47 -10.22 8.22 -5.60
CA ASN A 47 -9.33 8.17 -6.77
C ASN A 47 -7.84 7.90 -6.46
N VAL A 48 -7.53 7.40 -5.28
CA VAL A 48 -6.21 6.86 -4.95
C VAL A 48 -6.31 5.34 -4.74
N PRO A 49 -5.33 4.55 -5.22
CA PRO A 49 -5.26 3.14 -4.87
C PRO A 49 -5.17 3.00 -3.36
N MET A 50 -5.95 2.08 -2.79
CA MET A 50 -5.88 1.78 -1.38
C MET A 50 -4.49 1.21 -1.05
N LEU A 51 -3.83 1.83 -0.07
CA LEU A 51 -2.55 1.34 0.43
C LEU A 51 -2.84 0.14 1.34
N TYR A 52 -2.54 -1.07 0.86
CA TYR A 52 -2.39 -2.21 1.76
C TYR A 52 -1.05 -2.08 2.47
N VAL A 53 -1.08 -1.29 3.53
CA VAL A 53 0.01 -1.27 4.49
C VAL A 53 -0.26 -2.51 5.34
N ASP A 54 0.42 -3.63 5.04
CA ASP A 54 0.79 -4.54 6.15
C ASP A 54 1.33 -3.61 7.23
N GLU A 55 0.68 -3.62 8.39
CA GLU A 55 1.06 -2.79 9.53
C GLU A 55 2.60 -2.75 9.62
N ASP A 56 3.15 -1.54 9.70
CA ASP A 56 4.60 -1.23 9.75
C ASP A 56 5.27 -0.76 8.44
N TYR A 57 4.70 0.26 7.78
CA TYR A 57 5.57 1.32 7.22
C TYR A 57 6.00 2.31 8.31
N TYR A 58 6.38 1.81 9.49
CA TYR A 58 7.44 2.46 10.23
C TYR A 58 8.73 2.17 9.47
N PRO A 59 9.60 3.16 9.25
CA PRO A 59 10.85 2.93 8.56
C PRO A 59 11.56 1.72 9.21
N VAL A 60 12.01 0.77 8.38
CA VAL A 60 12.69 -0.48 8.78
C VAL A 60 14.04 -0.21 9.50
N TYR A 61 14.30 1.05 9.82
CA TYR A 61 15.46 1.57 10.53
C TYR A 61 15.02 2.75 11.41
N GLU A 62 15.63 2.89 12.57
CA GLU A 62 15.48 4.10 13.38
C GLU A 62 16.02 5.30 12.58
N LEU A 63 15.13 6.24 12.27
CA LEU A 63 15.53 7.49 11.61
C LEU A 63 16.56 8.20 12.49
N SER A 64 17.66 8.62 11.88
CA SER A 64 18.61 9.50 12.52
C SER A 64 17.95 10.84 12.86
N GLU A 65 18.47 11.55 13.86
CA GLU A 65 17.99 12.90 14.19
C GLU A 65 18.04 13.86 12.99
N ASN A 66 18.97 13.61 12.06
CA ASN A 66 19.10 14.41 10.85
C ASN A 66 17.94 14.15 9.87
N GLU A 67 17.57 12.89 9.66
CA GLU A 67 16.43 12.52 8.80
C GLU A 67 15.11 13.03 9.38
N LYS A 68 14.92 12.95 10.70
CA LYS A 68 13.75 13.52 11.39
C LYS A 68 13.65 15.04 11.17
N ASN A 69 14.78 15.75 11.24
CA ASN A 69 14.82 17.20 11.02
C ASN A 69 14.51 17.59 9.58
N GLU A 70 14.99 16.84 8.59
CA GLU A 70 14.67 17.06 7.17
C GLU A 70 13.19 16.78 6.89
N MET A 71 12.62 15.72 7.47
CA MET A 71 11.19 15.44 7.36
C MET A 71 10.33 16.57 7.95
N ARG A 72 10.74 17.14 9.10
CA ARG A 72 10.06 18.31 9.70
C ARG A 72 10.13 19.55 8.82
N LYS A 73 11.22 19.78 8.08
CA LYS A 73 11.32 20.92 7.15
C LYS A 73 10.38 20.79 5.95
N ILE A 74 10.18 19.56 5.46
CA ILE A 74 9.40 19.30 4.24
C ILE A 74 7.90 19.21 4.54
N TYR A 75 7.54 18.63 5.69
CA TYR A 75 6.15 18.26 6.02
C TYR A 75 5.61 18.92 7.30
N GLY A 76 6.43 19.67 8.04
CA GLY A 76 5.99 20.34 9.26
C GLY A 76 5.33 21.68 8.98
N GLU A 77 4.01 21.65 8.77
CA GLU A 77 3.10 22.73 9.22
C GLU A 77 2.44 22.31 10.53
#